data_AF-A0AAW6EH99-F1
#
_entry.id   AF-A0AAW6EH99-F1
#
_cell.length_a   1.000
_cell.length_b   1.000
_cell.length_c   1.000
_cell.angle_alpha   90.00
_cell.angle_beta   90.00
_cell.angle_gamma   90.00
#
_symmetry.space_group_name_H-M   'P 1'
#
loop_
_entity.id
_entity.type
_entity.pdbx_description
1 polymer ?
#
loop_
_entity_poly.entity_id
_entity_poly.type
_entity_poly.pdbx_seq_one_letter_code
_entity_poly.pdbx_strand_id
1 'polypeptide(L)'
;MAWNIEKQGVTTEEIAARTGIADRTVTSLRAKNAGDIRHELNLLVALAVGLHMMPEHAELLIHLNGQFLRKKKPIERYYMYLLSIGSFYCVAACNDFLIRHGMPPLTDNDNICSFD
;
A
#
# COMPACT_ATOMS: atom_id res chain seq x y z
N MET A 1 -4.57 -16.29 9.63
CA MET A 1 -4.89 -16.23 8.19
C MET A 1 -3.67 -15.72 7.47
N ALA A 2 -2.96 -16.58 6.74
CA ALA A 2 -1.75 -16.20 6.00
C ALA A 2 -2.14 -15.27 4.84
N TRP A 3 -1.42 -14.17 4.69
CA TRP A 3 -1.65 -13.16 3.67
C TRP A 3 -1.41 -13.77 2.29
N ASN A 4 -2.43 -13.75 1.43
CA ASN A 4 -2.58 -14.61 0.26
C ASN A 4 -1.80 -14.11 -0.99
N ILE A 5 -0.63 -13.48 -0.81
CA ILE A 5 0.22 -13.05 -1.95
C ILE A 5 0.60 -14.28 -2.80
N GLU A 6 0.88 -15.42 -2.15
CA GLU A 6 1.26 -16.66 -2.85
C GLU A 6 0.17 -17.15 -3.82
N LYS A 7 -1.12 -16.86 -3.56
CA LYS A 7 -2.20 -17.28 -4.46
C LYS A 7 -2.36 -16.41 -5.70
N GLN A 8 -1.77 -15.22 -5.76
CA GLN A 8 -1.89 -14.33 -6.92
C GLN A 8 -0.75 -14.48 -7.93
N GLY A 9 0.27 -15.31 -7.67
CA GLY A 9 1.39 -15.50 -8.59
C GLY A 9 2.29 -14.26 -8.78
N VAL A 10 2.07 -13.19 -7.99
CA VAL A 10 2.80 -11.93 -8.11
C VAL A 10 4.20 -12.07 -7.52
N THR A 11 5.20 -11.71 -8.31
CA THR A 11 6.62 -11.77 -7.92
C THR A 11 7.00 -10.62 -6.97
N THR A 12 8.12 -10.73 -6.26
CA THR A 12 8.57 -9.67 -5.34
C THR A 12 8.88 -8.39 -6.11
N GLU A 13 9.49 -8.56 -7.28
CA GLU A 13 9.88 -7.54 -8.24
C GLU A 13 8.64 -6.80 -8.78
N GLU A 14 7.56 -7.53 -9.05
CA GLU A 14 6.32 -6.94 -9.53
C GLU A 14 5.60 -6.14 -8.43
N ILE A 15 5.62 -6.61 -7.18
CA ILE A 15 5.12 -5.82 -6.05
C ILE A 15 5.97 -4.55 -5.90
N ALA A 16 7.29 -4.66 -5.93
CA ALA A 16 8.19 -3.51 -5.82
C ALA A 16 7.97 -2.50 -6.94
N ALA A 17 7.81 -2.97 -8.18
CA ALA A 17 7.54 -2.11 -9.34
C ALA A 17 6.21 -1.36 -9.22
N ARG A 18 5.14 -2.03 -8.74
CA ARG A 18 3.81 -1.42 -8.62
C ARG A 18 3.66 -0.51 -7.40
N THR A 19 4.36 -0.83 -6.32
CA THR A 19 4.20 -0.17 -5.01
C THR A 19 5.30 0.82 -4.68
N GLY A 20 6.47 0.70 -5.31
CA GLY A 20 7.64 1.55 -5.07
C GLY A 20 8.36 1.21 -3.78
N ILE A 21 7.95 0.11 -3.16
CA ILE A 21 8.57 -0.44 -1.96
C ILE A 21 9.81 -1.21 -2.38
N ALA A 22 10.94 -0.97 -1.71
CA ALA A 22 12.18 -1.68 -2.01
C ALA A 22 12.01 -3.21 -1.89
N ASP A 23 12.62 -3.97 -2.81
CA ASP A 23 12.53 -5.44 -2.86
C ASP A 23 12.81 -6.09 -1.50
N ARG A 24 13.84 -5.63 -0.79
CA ARG A 24 14.18 -6.12 0.57
C ARG A 24 13.00 -6.04 1.54
N THR A 25 12.21 -4.98 1.44
CA THR A 25 11.06 -4.72 2.30
C THR A 25 9.89 -5.60 1.87
N VAL A 26 9.70 -5.81 0.55
CA VAL A 26 8.73 -6.77 0.01
C VAL A 26 9.07 -8.20 0.43
N THR A 27 10.33 -8.62 0.34
CA THR A 27 10.79 -9.93 0.83
C THR A 27 10.51 -10.09 2.32
N SER A 28 10.74 -9.05 3.13
CA SER A 28 10.42 -9.07 4.56
C SER A 28 8.92 -9.18 4.82
N LEU A 29 8.09 -8.49 4.05
CA LEU A 29 6.62 -8.58 4.12
C LEU A 29 6.11 -9.99 3.80
N ARG A 30 6.79 -10.69 2.87
CA ARG A 30 6.45 -12.05 2.45
C ARG A 30 6.89 -13.14 3.43
N ALA A 31 7.90 -12.88 4.27
CA ALA A 31 8.46 -13.88 5.16
C ALA A 31 7.42 -14.37 6.19
N LYS A 32 7.33 -15.69 6.43
CA LYS A 32 6.35 -16.35 7.31
C LYS A 32 6.31 -15.85 8.77
N ASN A 33 7.32 -15.10 9.21
CA ASN A 33 7.40 -14.50 10.54
C ASN A 33 6.99 -13.01 10.58
N ALA A 34 6.42 -12.46 9.50
CA ALA A 34 5.95 -11.07 9.44
C ALA A 34 4.79 -10.76 10.42
N GLY A 35 4.25 -11.77 11.12
CA GLY A 35 3.14 -11.59 12.08
C GLY A 35 3.42 -10.62 13.23
N ASP A 36 4.68 -10.34 13.55
CA ASP A 36 5.08 -9.36 14.59
C ASP A 36 5.61 -8.04 14.01
N ILE A 37 5.77 -7.92 12.70
CA ILE A 37 6.33 -6.72 12.08
C ILE A 37 5.18 -5.77 11.77
N ARG A 38 5.02 -4.73 12.60
CA ARG A 38 4.12 -3.60 12.30
C ARG A 38 4.77 -2.70 11.26
N HIS A 39 4.17 -2.64 10.08
CA HIS A 39 4.63 -1.77 9.00
C HIS A 39 4.03 -0.37 9.12
N GLU A 40 4.72 0.64 8.60
CA GLU A 40 4.20 2.00 8.59
C GLU A 40 2.94 2.13 7.72
N LEU A 41 2.03 3.03 8.11
CA LEU A 41 0.72 3.15 7.49
C LEU A 41 0.78 3.56 6.01
N ASN A 42 1.69 4.47 5.65
CA ASN A 42 1.98 4.85 4.26
C ASN A 42 2.34 3.62 3.41
N LEU A 43 3.13 2.71 3.94
CA LEU A 43 3.56 1.50 3.24
C LEU A 43 2.40 0.52 3.05
N LEU A 44 1.54 0.36 4.05
CA LEU A 44 0.32 -0.45 3.94
C LEU A 44 -0.66 0.12 2.89
N VAL A 45 -0.78 1.45 2.83
CA VAL A 45 -1.60 2.14 1.82
C VAL A 45 -0.98 1.99 0.42
N ALA A 46 0.35 2.08 0.29
CA ALA A 46 1.06 1.85 -0.97
C ALA A 46 0.85 0.42 -1.49
N LEU A 47 0.91 -0.58 -0.62
CA LEU A 47 0.59 -1.98 -0.96
C LEU A 47 -0.84 -2.13 -1.44
N ALA A 48 -1.80 -1.55 -0.72
CA ALA A 48 -3.21 -1.63 -1.09
C ALA A 48 -3.50 -1.01 -2.46
N VAL A 49 -2.93 0.16 -2.72
CA VAL A 49 -3.06 0.87 -4.01
C VAL A 49 -2.34 0.11 -5.13
N GLY A 50 -1.06 -0.23 -4.95
CA GLY A 50 -0.26 -0.87 -6.00
C GLY A 50 -0.73 -2.29 -6.36
N LEU A 51 -1.45 -2.96 -5.45
CA LEU A 51 -2.09 -4.25 -5.71
C LEU A 51 -3.56 -4.12 -6.11
N HIS A 52 -4.05 -2.90 -6.32
CA HIS A 52 -5.45 -2.60 -6.68
C HIS A 52 -6.45 -3.32 -5.78
N MET A 53 -6.17 -3.36 -4.48
CA MET A 53 -7.02 -4.02 -3.52
C MET A 53 -8.38 -3.32 -3.45
N MET A 54 -9.45 -4.12 -3.39
CA MET A 54 -10.77 -3.61 -3.01
C MET A 54 -10.69 -2.96 -1.62
N PRO A 55 -11.47 -1.90 -1.34
CA PRO A 55 -11.39 -1.15 -0.09
C PRO A 55 -11.47 -2.04 1.16
N GLU A 56 -12.34 -3.05 1.16
CA GLU A 56 -12.53 -3.97 2.29
C GLU A 56 -11.27 -4.80 2.58
N HIS A 57 -10.54 -5.20 1.53
CA HIS A 57 -9.29 -5.94 1.66
C HIS A 57 -8.14 -5.04 2.12
N ALA A 58 -8.13 -3.79 1.66
CA ALA A 58 -7.16 -2.79 2.10
C ALA A 58 -7.33 -2.46 3.59
N GLU A 59 -8.57 -2.26 4.04
CA GLU A 59 -8.87 -2.06 5.45
C GLU A 59 -8.48 -3.28 6.28
N LEU A 60 -8.75 -4.49 5.80
CA LEU A 60 -8.34 -5.72 6.46
C LEU A 60 -6.82 -5.83 6.60
N LEU A 61 -6.05 -5.48 5.56
CA LEU A 61 -4.58 -5.44 5.60
C LEU A 61 -4.09 -4.50 6.72
N ILE A 62 -4.67 -3.31 6.83
CA ILE A 62 -4.31 -2.32 7.84
C ILE A 62 -4.66 -2.80 9.25
N HIS A 63 -5.85 -3.37 9.44
CA HIS A 63 -6.31 -3.92 10.71
C HIS A 63 -5.45 -5.11 11.17
N LEU A 64 -5.06 -6.00 10.25
CA LEU A 64 -4.17 -7.13 10.55
C LEU A 64 -2.77 -6.67 11.00
N ASN A 65 -2.35 -5.45 10.64
CA ASN A 65 -1.12 -4.83 11.13
C ASN A 65 -1.32 -4.03 12.43
N GLY A 66 -2.50 -4.13 13.07
CA GLY A 66 -2.82 -3.46 14.34
C GLY A 66 -3.02 -1.94 14.21
N GLN A 67 -3.22 -1.43 13.00
CA GLN A 67 -3.43 -0.01 12.73
C GLN A 67 -4.88 0.25 12.35
N PHE A 68 -5.34 1.49 12.52
CA PHE A 68 -6.70 1.92 12.23
C PHE A 68 -6.69 3.35 11.71
N LEU A 69 -7.39 3.61 10.60
CA LEU A 69 -7.62 4.97 10.12
C LEU A 69 -8.74 5.62 10.94
N ARG A 70 -8.38 6.58 11.81
CA ARG A 70 -9.34 7.22 12.75
C ARG A 70 -9.72 8.65 12.37
N LYS A 71 -9.28 9.13 11.20
CA LYS A 71 -9.49 10.50 10.69
C LYS A 71 -8.98 11.61 11.63
N LYS A 72 -8.13 11.26 12.61
CA LYS A 72 -7.64 12.19 13.63
C LYS A 72 -6.56 13.10 13.05
N LYS A 73 -5.69 12.53 12.22
CA LYS A 73 -4.65 13.27 11.49
C LYS A 73 -5.16 13.61 10.09
N PRO A 74 -4.82 14.79 9.52
CA PRO A 74 -5.17 15.13 8.14
C PRO A 74 -4.77 14.04 7.15
N ILE A 75 -3.56 13.50 7.27
CA ILE A 75 -3.03 12.44 6.39
C ILE A 75 -3.91 11.18 6.37
N GLU A 76 -4.51 10.80 7.49
CA GLU A 76 -5.39 9.61 7.56
C GLU A 76 -6.64 9.79 6.69
N ARG A 77 -7.13 11.03 6.53
CA ARG A 77 -8.29 11.32 5.66
C ARG A 77 -7.92 11.14 4.19
N TYR A 78 -6.73 11.58 3.80
CA TYR A 78 -6.20 11.34 2.46
C TYR A 78 -5.99 9.85 2.21
N TYR A 79 -5.43 9.11 3.17
CA TYR A 79 -5.30 7.65 3.04
C TYR A 79 -6.64 6.95 2.88
N MET A 80 -7.66 7.31 3.66
CA MET A 80 -9.01 6.74 3.47
C MET A 80 -9.57 7.04 2.08
N TYR A 81 -9.37 8.25 1.57
CA TYR A 81 -9.77 8.60 0.21
C TYR A 81 -9.03 7.75 -0.82
N LEU A 82 -7.69 7.65 -0.71
CA LEU A 82 -6.87 6.83 -1.59
C LEU A 82 -7.28 5.36 -1.57
N LEU A 83 -7.62 4.80 -0.41
CA LEU A 83 -8.11 3.43 -0.31
C LEU A 83 -9.50 3.24 -0.94
N SER A 84 -10.35 4.27 -0.94
CA SER A 84 -11.65 4.22 -1.60
C SER A 84 -11.57 4.24 -3.13
N ILE A 85 -10.46 4.72 -3.68
CA ILE A 85 -10.23 4.82 -5.14
C ILE A 85 -9.07 3.95 -5.63
N GLY A 86 -8.36 3.25 -4.74
CA GLY A 86 -7.06 2.63 -5.00
C GLY A 86 -7.08 1.55 -6.08
N SER A 87 -8.24 0.92 -6.31
CA SER A 87 -8.43 -0.01 -7.43
C SER A 87 -8.30 0.63 -8.81
N PHE A 88 -8.34 1.97 -8.91
CA PHE A 88 -8.34 2.71 -10.18
C PHE A 88 -7.06 3.50 -10.44
N TYR A 89 -6.13 3.57 -9.49
CA TYR A 89 -4.93 4.42 -9.60
C TYR A 89 -3.67 3.68 -9.20
N CYS A 90 -2.57 4.02 -9.86
CA CYS A 90 -1.21 3.64 -9.48
C CYS A 90 -0.70 4.47 -8.29
N VAL A 91 0.31 3.96 -7.58
CA VAL A 91 0.93 4.66 -6.44
C VAL A 91 1.51 6.03 -6.84
N ALA A 92 2.07 6.18 -8.05
CA ALA A 92 2.59 7.47 -8.51
C ALA A 92 1.48 8.54 -8.62
N ALA A 93 0.31 8.20 -9.17
CA ALA A 93 -0.82 9.13 -9.21
C ALA A 93 -1.33 9.50 -7.80
N CYS A 94 -1.28 8.55 -6.86
CA CYS A 94 -1.60 8.82 -5.47
C CYS A 94 -0.55 9.73 -4.79
N ASN A 95 0.74 9.53 -5.07
CA ASN A 95 1.82 10.39 -4.58
C ASN A 95 1.67 11.82 -5.10
N ASP A 96 1.40 11.99 -6.40
CA ASP A 96 1.11 13.30 -7.00
C ASP A 96 -0.05 14.01 -6.31
N PHE A 97 -1.14 13.28 -6.04
CA PHE A 97 -2.28 13.80 -5.33
C PHE A 97 -1.92 14.26 -3.91
N LEU A 98 -1.16 13.45 -3.16
CA LEU A 98 -0.70 13.80 -1.81
C LEU A 98 0.20 15.05 -1.82
N ILE A 99 1.19 15.09 -2.71
CA ILE A 99 2.14 16.21 -2.83
C ILE A 99 1.40 17.51 -3.16
N ARG A 100 0.46 17.49 -4.10
CA ARG A 100 -0.37 18.66 -4.45
C ARG A 100 -1.20 19.20 -3.28
N HIS A 101 -1.48 18.37 -2.29
CA HIS A 101 -2.20 18.73 -1.07
C HIS A 101 -1.27 18.95 0.14
N GLY A 102 0.04 19.05 -0.07
CA GLY A 102 1.03 19.30 0.99
C GLY A 102 1.25 18.12 1.93
N MET A 103 0.95 16.90 1.48
CA MET A 103 1.17 15.66 2.23
C MET A 103 2.42 14.94 1.72
N PRO A 104 3.12 14.16 2.58
CA PRO A 104 4.22 13.31 2.13
C PRO A 104 3.71 12.20 1.21
N PRO A 105 4.54 11.73 0.25
CA PRO A 105 4.19 10.60 -0.60
C PRO A 105 4.09 9.30 0.20
N LEU A 106 3.44 8.29 -0.38
CA LEU A 106 3.33 6.95 0.21
C LEU A 106 4.69 6.23 0.21
N THR A 107 5.44 6.36 -0.88
CA THR A 107 6.77 5.78 -1.10
C THR A 107 7.64 6.76 -1.92
N ASP A 108 8.96 6.61 -1.82
CA ASP A 108 9.94 7.53 -2.43
C ASP A 108 10.17 7.29 -3.94
N ASN A 109 9.56 6.25 -4.52
CA ASN A 109 9.77 5.86 -5.92
C ASN A 109 8.60 6.27 -6.82
N ASP A 110 8.94 6.91 -7.94
CA ASP A 110 8.03 7.20 -9.06
C ASP A 110 7.79 5.92 -9.85
N ASN A 111 6.79 5.14 -9.43
CA ASN A 111 6.45 3.90 -10.10
C ASN A 111 5.83 4.14 -11.47
N ILE A 112 6.02 3.18 -12.38
CA ILE A 112 5.39 3.19 -13.68
C ILE A 112 3.89 2.92 -13.49
N CYS A 113 3.05 3.86 -13.90
CA CYS A 113 1.62 3.61 -14.05
C CYS A 113 1.40 2.72 -15.29
N SER A 114 1.54 1.41 -15.12
CA SER A 114 1.15 0.45 -16.14
C SER A 114 -0.34 0.17 -15.99
N PHE A 115 -1.15 0.89 -16.75
CA PHE A 115 -2.52 0.47 -17.06
C PHE A 115 -2.40 -0.43 -18.29
N ASP A 116 -2.63 -1.74 -18.12
CA ASP A 116 -2.96 -2.61 -19.25
C ASP A 116 -4.40 -2.32 -19.71
#